data_AF-A0A1X7VKU6-F1
#
_entry.id   AF-A0A1X7VKU6-F1
#
_cell.length_a   1.000
_cell.length_b   1.000
_cell.length_c   1.000
_cell.angle_alpha   90.00
_cell.angle_beta   90.00
_cell.angle_gamma   90.00
#
_symmetry.space_group_name_H-M   'P 1'
#
loop_
_entity.id
_entity.type
_entity.pdbx_description
1 polymer ?
#
loop_
_entity_poly.entity_id
_entity_poly.type
_entity_poly.pdbx_seq_one_letter_code
_entity_poly.pdbx_strand_id
1 'polypeptide(L)'
;MKSVTVQYVNVYLPHKRSRKIKNYLYLTKMDRSSKDIFNPSIIEDFYPTRPNNMEDVSLYEFVANYKFDKIGENGEREYKLRSKPVLPHHRKFNPMQETERDAFYYSLIFLFVPFTRAHL
;
A
#
# COMPACT_ATOMS: atom_id res chain seq x y z
N MET A 1 -1.31 21.15 -18.94
CA MET A 1 -0.73 20.39 -17.81
C MET A 1 -1.11 18.93 -17.92
N LYS A 2 -0.15 17.99 -17.82
CA LYS A 2 -0.49 16.55 -17.67
C LYS A 2 -0.93 16.33 -16.22
N SER A 3 -2.02 15.59 -16.00
CA SER A 3 -2.55 15.32 -14.66
C SER A 3 -1.57 14.47 -13.85
N VAL A 4 -1.38 14.84 -12.57
CA VAL A 4 -0.64 14.01 -11.60
C VAL A 4 -1.53 12.82 -11.25
N THR A 5 -1.00 11.60 -11.38
CA THR A 5 -1.71 10.42 -10.90
C THR A 5 -1.64 10.37 -9.38
N VAL A 6 -2.79 10.35 -8.73
CA VAL A 6 -2.91 10.25 -7.27
C VAL A 6 -3.19 8.81 -6.87
N GLN A 7 -2.46 8.30 -5.88
CA GLN A 7 -2.65 6.95 -5.35
C GLN A 7 -3.01 7.02 -3.87
N TYR A 8 -4.21 6.59 -3.49
CA TYR A 8 -4.64 6.59 -2.09
C TYR A 8 -3.96 5.46 -1.30
N VAL A 9 -3.41 5.79 -0.14
CA VAL A 9 -2.76 4.88 0.82
C VAL A 9 -3.60 4.87 2.10
N ASN A 10 -4.08 3.68 2.48
CA ASN A 10 -4.95 3.51 3.64
C ASN A 10 -4.14 3.39 4.94
N VAL A 11 -3.70 4.54 5.46
CA VAL A 11 -2.82 4.68 6.64
C VAL A 11 -3.51 4.47 7.99
N TYR A 12 -4.75 3.98 8.00
CA TYR A 12 -5.39 3.59 9.25
C TYR A 12 -4.64 2.44 9.92
N LEU A 13 -4.82 2.35 11.24
CA LEU A 13 -4.37 1.20 12.04
C LEU A 13 -4.85 -0.12 11.42
N PRO A 14 -4.07 -1.22 11.52
CA PRO A 14 -4.38 -2.47 10.84
C PRO A 14 -5.82 -2.97 11.06
N HIS A 15 -6.31 -2.95 12.30
CA HIS A 15 -7.67 -3.39 12.65
C HIS A 15 -8.80 -2.47 12.17
N LYS A 16 -8.48 -1.26 11.69
CA LYS A 16 -9.43 -0.30 11.10
C LYS A 16 -9.30 -0.21 9.58
N ARG A 17 -8.32 -0.90 8.98
CA ARG A 17 -8.04 -0.84 7.56
C ARG A 17 -9.02 -1.72 6.80
N SER A 18 -9.68 -1.14 5.79
CA SER A 18 -10.51 -1.88 4.84
C SER A 18 -9.74 -2.15 3.55
N ARG A 19 -10.01 -3.32 2.95
CA ARG A 19 -9.52 -3.69 1.63
C ARG A 19 -10.56 -3.36 0.56
N LYS A 20 -10.08 -2.97 -0.62
CA LYS A 20 -10.95 -2.71 -1.77
C LYS A 20 -11.45 -4.03 -2.34
N ILE A 21 -12.77 -4.23 -2.38
CA ILE A 21 -13.39 -5.39 -3.02
C ILE A 21 -13.14 -5.33 -4.54
N LYS A 22 -12.96 -6.49 -5.18
CA LYS A 22 -12.88 -6.64 -6.64
C LYS A 22 -14.16 -6.11 -7.30
N ASN A 23 -14.07 -5.71 -8.57
CA ASN A 23 -15.24 -5.14 -9.24
C ASN A 23 -16.34 -6.20 -9.45
N TYR A 24 -17.58 -5.75 -9.63
CA TYR A 24 -18.74 -6.63 -9.78
C TYR A 24 -18.58 -7.66 -10.91
N LEU A 25 -18.07 -7.23 -12.07
CA LEU A 25 -17.84 -8.11 -13.23
C LEU A 25 -16.84 -9.25 -12.97
N TYR A 26 -15.88 -9.02 -12.08
CA TYR A 26 -14.96 -10.07 -11.65
C TYR A 26 -15.65 -11.00 -10.66
N LEU A 27 -16.36 -10.43 -9.66
CA LEU A 27 -17.06 -11.20 -8.64
C LEU A 27 -18.12 -12.14 -9.22
N THR A 28 -18.86 -11.74 -10.26
CA THR A 28 -19.90 -12.59 -10.88
C THR A 28 -19.33 -13.80 -11.62
N LYS A 29 -18.06 -13.75 -12.02
CA LYS A 29 -17.37 -14.84 -12.70
C LYS A 29 -16.59 -15.75 -11.74
N MET A 30 -16.48 -15.36 -10.48
CA MET A 30 -15.79 -16.16 -9.47
C MET A 30 -16.64 -17.35 -9.05
N ASP A 31 -15.97 -18.41 -8.63
CA ASP A 31 -16.62 -19.51 -7.93
C ASP A 31 -17.30 -19.00 -6.64
N ARG A 32 -18.51 -19.51 -6.36
CA ARG A 32 -19.33 -19.05 -5.23
C ARG A 32 -18.69 -19.31 -3.87
N SER A 33 -17.78 -20.28 -3.77
CA SER A 33 -17.04 -20.59 -2.53
C SER A 33 -15.76 -19.78 -2.37
N SER A 34 -15.37 -19.00 -3.39
CA SER A 34 -14.13 -18.24 -3.34
C SER A 34 -14.17 -17.12 -2.30
N LYS A 35 -13.13 -17.08 -1.47
CA LYS A 35 -12.92 -16.04 -0.45
C LYS A 35 -12.00 -14.91 -0.94
N ASP A 36 -11.42 -15.03 -2.14
CA ASP A 36 -10.49 -14.06 -2.72
C ASP A 36 -11.24 -12.89 -3.40
N ILE A 37 -12.13 -12.24 -2.65
CA ILE A 37 -12.99 -11.17 -3.16
C ILE A 37 -12.34 -9.78 -3.10
N PHE A 38 -11.14 -9.67 -2.53
CA PHE A 38 -10.44 -8.40 -2.33
C PHE A 38 -9.34 -8.20 -3.37
N ASN A 39 -9.12 -6.95 -3.77
CA ASN A 39 -7.94 -6.63 -4.56
C ASN A 39 -6.67 -6.79 -3.71
N PRO A 40 -5.53 -7.12 -4.35
CA PRO A 40 -4.22 -6.98 -3.73
C PRO A 40 -4.01 -5.59 -3.15
N SER A 41 -3.47 -5.53 -1.94
CA SER A 41 -3.19 -4.32 -1.17
C SER A 41 -1.71 -3.99 -1.22
N ILE A 42 -1.35 -2.75 -1.53
CA ILE A 42 0.05 -2.30 -1.50
C ILE A 42 0.67 -2.52 -0.13
N ILE A 43 -0.11 -2.27 0.92
CA ILE A 43 0.35 -2.33 2.30
C ILE A 43 0.50 -3.78 2.81
N GLU A 44 -0.40 -4.69 2.43
CA GLU A 44 -0.42 -6.05 2.98
C GLU A 44 0.29 -7.05 2.07
N ASP A 45 0.12 -6.88 0.76
CA ASP A 45 0.53 -7.87 -0.23
C ASP A 45 1.85 -7.50 -0.92
N PHE A 46 2.16 -6.23 -1.14
CA PHE A 46 3.34 -5.83 -1.94
C PHE A 46 4.50 -5.30 -1.10
N TYR A 47 4.30 -4.23 -0.35
CA TYR A 47 5.35 -3.52 0.37
C TYR A 47 6.09 -4.38 1.42
N PRO A 48 5.42 -5.21 2.24
CA PRO A 48 6.11 -6.06 3.22
C PRO A 48 6.93 -7.20 2.61
N THR A 49 6.76 -7.43 1.30
CA THR A 49 7.41 -8.51 0.53
C THR A 49 8.31 -7.95 -0.57
N ARG A 50 8.69 -6.67 -0.46
CA ARG A 50 9.69 -6.08 -1.35
C ARG A 50 11.04 -6.78 -1.12
N PRO A 51 11.92 -6.85 -2.15
CA PRO A 51 13.21 -7.50 -2.01
C PRO A 51 14.10 -6.80 -0.98
N ASN A 52 15.09 -7.51 -0.47
CA ASN A 52 15.96 -7.03 0.62
C ASN A 52 16.72 -5.75 0.25
N ASN A 53 17.06 -5.56 -1.04
CA ASN A 53 17.71 -4.34 -1.52
C ASN A 53 16.81 -3.08 -1.47
N MET A 54 15.53 -3.23 -1.12
CA MET A 54 14.58 -2.14 -0.92
C MET A 54 14.17 -2.00 0.57
N GLU A 55 14.86 -2.64 1.51
CA GLU A 55 14.51 -2.60 2.94
C GLU A 55 14.44 -1.17 3.48
N ASP A 56 15.33 -0.29 3.05
CA ASP A 56 15.39 1.13 3.46
C ASP A 56 14.37 2.04 2.74
N VAL A 57 13.60 1.52 1.78
CA VAL A 57 12.60 2.30 1.05
C VAL A 57 11.34 2.41 1.90
N SER A 58 10.92 3.63 2.22
CA SER A 58 9.68 3.90 2.97
C SER A 58 8.42 3.56 2.16
N LEU A 59 7.27 3.41 2.82
CA LEU A 59 6.01 3.12 2.13
C LEU A 59 5.63 4.27 1.18
N TYR A 60 5.88 5.51 1.58
CA TYR A 60 5.63 6.68 0.75
C TYR A 60 6.46 6.63 -0.54
N GLU A 61 7.77 6.44 -0.44
CA GLU A 61 8.67 6.37 -1.59
C GLU A 61 8.37 5.16 -2.49
N PHE A 62 8.05 4.02 -1.88
CA PHE A 62 7.67 2.83 -2.60
C PHE A 62 6.44 3.07 -3.47
N VAL A 63 5.36 3.62 -2.89
CA VAL A 63 4.13 3.95 -3.62
C VAL A 63 4.43 4.98 -4.71
N ALA A 64 5.15 6.05 -4.37
CA ALA A 64 5.43 7.16 -5.28
C ALA A 64 6.23 6.74 -6.50
N ASN A 65 7.28 5.94 -6.30
CA ASN A 65 8.32 5.74 -7.31
C ASN A 65 8.30 4.35 -7.94
N TYR A 66 7.73 3.34 -7.28
CA TYR A 66 7.83 1.96 -7.74
C TYR A 66 6.47 1.38 -8.14
N LYS A 67 6.50 0.48 -9.11
CA LYS A 67 5.36 -0.38 -9.45
C LYS A 67 5.84 -1.81 -9.62
N PHE A 68 4.99 -2.75 -9.25
CA PHE A 68 5.21 -4.16 -9.50
C PHE A 68 5.45 -4.39 -10.99
N ASP A 69 6.46 -5.21 -11.31
CA ASP A 69 6.78 -5.61 -12.67
C ASP A 69 6.45 -7.07 -12.91
N LYS A 70 7.13 -7.97 -12.20
CA LYS A 70 6.99 -9.42 -12.35
C LYS A 70 7.48 -10.15 -11.11
N ILE A 71 7.31 -11.47 -11.10
CA ILE A 71 7.98 -12.39 -10.18
C ILE A 71 9.25 -12.88 -10.88
N GLY A 72 10.40 -12.75 -10.23
CA GLY A 72 11.69 -13.22 -10.72
C GLY A 72 11.81 -14.74 -10.66
N GLU A 73 12.88 -15.29 -11.24
CA GLU A 73 13.11 -16.73 -11.31
C GLU A 73 13.28 -17.38 -9.92
N ASN A 74 13.79 -16.60 -8.95
CA ASN A 74 13.92 -17.00 -7.55
C ASN A 74 12.61 -16.89 -6.75
N GLY A 75 11.51 -16.49 -7.37
CA GLY A 75 10.21 -16.29 -6.71
C GLY A 75 10.06 -14.93 -6.01
N GLU A 76 11.08 -14.08 -6.00
CA GLU A 76 10.99 -12.73 -5.44
C GLU A 76 10.21 -11.79 -6.36
N ARG A 77 9.61 -10.75 -5.77
CA ARG A 77 8.87 -9.74 -6.54
C ARG A 77 9.83 -8.66 -7.04
N GLU A 78 9.87 -8.47 -8.35
CA GLU A 78 10.63 -7.39 -8.96
C GLU A 78 9.76 -6.14 -9.14
N TYR A 79 10.36 -4.99 -8.87
CA TYR A 79 9.75 -3.68 -8.98
C TYR A 79 10.56 -2.80 -9.90
N LYS A 80 9.88 -1.99 -10.72
CA LYS A 80 10.53 -1.00 -11.56
C LYS A 80 10.17 0.42 -11.16
N LEU A 81 11.12 1.32 -11.37
CA LEU A 81 10.89 2.74 -11.28
C LEU A 81 9.81 3.16 -12.29
N ARG A 82 8.91 4.01 -11.82
CA ARG A 82 7.90 4.63 -12.66
C ARG A 82 8.56 5.71 -13.50
N SER A 83 8.19 5.79 -14.77
CA SER A 83 8.60 6.91 -15.64
C SER A 83 8.03 8.25 -15.17
N LYS A 84 6.93 8.22 -14.40
CA LYS A 84 6.34 9.37 -13.72
C LYS A 84 5.93 8.96 -12.31
N PRO A 85 6.45 9.64 -11.28
CA PRO A 85 6.02 9.40 -9.91
C PRO A 85 4.51 9.63 -9.75
N VAL A 86 3.88 8.85 -8.88
CA VAL A 86 2.52 9.10 -8.42
C VAL A 86 2.58 9.89 -7.11
N LEU A 87 1.53 10.66 -6.81
CA LEU A 87 1.40 11.33 -5.52
C LEU A 87 0.67 10.40 -4.53
N PRO A 88 1.33 9.88 -3.49
CA PRO A 88 0.65 9.14 -2.43
C PRO A 88 -0.24 10.09 -1.64
N HIS A 89 -1.55 9.85 -1.67
CA HIS A 89 -2.54 10.58 -0.89
C HIS A 89 -3.04 9.72 0.27
N HIS A 90 -3.34 10.32 1.41
CA HIS A 90 -3.79 9.62 2.60
C HIS A 90 -4.75 10.49 3.43
N ARG A 91 -5.45 9.88 4.39
CA ARG A 91 -6.26 10.63 5.36
C ARG A 91 -5.37 11.58 6.16
N LYS A 92 -5.80 12.84 6.29
CA LYS A 92 -5.21 13.78 7.25
C LYS A 92 -5.86 13.58 8.61
N PHE A 93 -5.05 13.40 9.64
CA PHE A 93 -5.49 13.37 11.03
C PHE A 93 -5.19 14.73 11.66
N ASN A 94 -6.05 15.17 12.58
CA ASN A 94 -5.85 16.39 13.34
C ASN A 94 -5.05 16.09 14.63
N PRO A 95 -3.76 16.46 14.72
CA PRO A 95 -2.95 16.19 15.92
C PRO A 95 -3.43 16.96 17.16
N MET A 96 -4.23 18.02 16.98
CA MET A 96 -4.80 18.80 18.08
C MET A 96 -6.00 18.10 18.71
N GLN A 97 -6.64 17.16 18.00
CA GLN A 97 -7.73 16.36 18.53
C GLN A 97 -7.18 15.11 19.20
N GLU A 98 -7.42 14.97 20.51
CA GLU A 98 -6.88 13.87 21.33
C GLU A 98 -7.20 12.49 20.74
N THR A 99 -8.45 12.28 20.28
CA THR A 99 -8.88 11.01 19.69
C THR A 99 -8.21 10.65 18.35
N GLU A 100 -7.54 11.61 17.70
CA GLU A 100 -6.83 11.41 16.43
C GLU A 100 -5.31 11.49 16.56
N ARG A 101 -4.79 11.97 17.70
CA ARG A 101 -3.37 12.20 17.93
C ARG A 101 -2.52 10.95 17.71
N ASP A 102 -2.94 9.82 18.24
CA ASP A 102 -2.21 8.55 18.07
C ASP A 102 -2.24 8.07 16.63
N ALA A 103 -3.40 8.20 15.96
CA ALA A 103 -3.54 7.84 14.56
C ALA A 103 -2.68 8.75 13.66
N PHE A 104 -2.54 10.03 14.01
CA PHE A 104 -1.64 10.96 13.34
C PHE A 104 -0.19 10.47 13.42
N TYR A 105 0.35 10.24 14.63
CA TYR A 105 1.74 9.79 14.78
C TYR A 105 1.98 8.40 14.16
N TYR A 106 1.04 7.48 14.34
CA TYR A 106 1.07 6.19 13.65
C TYR A 106 1.18 6.38 12.14
N SER A 107 0.35 7.25 11.54
CA SER A 107 0.37 7.46 10.09
C SER A 107 1.69 8.01 9.55
N LEU A 108 2.38 8.86 10.32
CA LEU A 108 3.69 9.40 9.95
C LEU A 108 4.77 8.31 9.99
N ILE A 109 4.84 7.56 11.08
CA ILE A 109 5.78 6.44 11.21
C ILE A 109 5.51 5.44 10.09
N PHE A 110 4.25 5.08 9.90
CA PHE A 110 3.83 4.09 8.91
C PHE A 110 4.15 4.48 7.47
N LEU A 111 4.12 5.78 7.13
CA LEU A 111 4.43 6.25 5.78
C LEU A 111 5.93 6.43 5.53
N PHE A 112 6.66 6.96 6.51
CA PHE A 112 8.00 7.50 6.29
C PHE A 112 9.12 6.69 6.95
N VAL A 113 8.80 5.79 7.88
CA VAL A 113 9.77 4.87 8.47
C VAL A 113 9.68 3.54 7.72
N PRO A 114 10.78 3.04 7.11
CA PRO A 114 10.78 1.74 6.47
C PRO A 114 10.43 0.62 7.46
N PHE A 115 9.64 -0.36 7.00
CA PHE A 115 9.22 -1.50 7.84
C PHE A 115 9.12 -2.77 7.01
N THR A 116 9.35 -3.92 7.64
CA THR A 116 9.10 -5.25 7.07
C THR A 116 7.93 -5.92 7.80
N ARG A 117 7.54 -7.13 7.36
CA ARG A 117 6.42 -7.88 7.94
C ARG A 117 6.53 -8.11 9.46
N ALA A 118 7.73 -8.02 10.05
CA ALA A 118 7.95 -8.20 11.48
C ALA A 118 7.39 -7.06 12.36
N HIS A 119 6.94 -5.94 11.76
CA HIS A 119 6.54 -4.73 12.48
C HIS A 119 5.08 -4.29 12.25
N LEU A 120 4.23 -5.18 11.70
CA LEU A 120 2.82 -4.92 11.35
C LEU A 120 1.83 -5.70 12.21
#